data_AF-A0A2V7UED9-F1
#
_entry.id   AF-A0A2V7UED9-F1
#
_cell.length_a   1.000
_cell.length_b   1.000
_cell.length_c   1.000
_cell.angle_alpha   90.00
_cell.angle_beta   90.00
_cell.angle_gamma   90.00
#
_symmetry.space_group_name_H-M   'P 1'
#
loop_
_entity.id
_entity.type
_entity.pdbx_description
1 polymer ?
#
loop_
_entity_poly.entity_id
_entity_poly.type
_entity_poly.pdbx_seq_one_letter_code
_entity_poly.pdbx_strand_id
1 'polypeptide(L)'
;MRMYPSIQRRTAMFSRRSRGPAGPDLALLVALTAMILASAVPSEAQDRTTPGETVSYSTIHSIGIEWGISGDANHNATVTVHYRAPGTGPWKAALPLVRVDNTYNGNGFAGSILFLDPDTTYKVRLDLSDPDGGRDGSRTLTVATRPLPTLPTGGRRFHVVPGSGGGNGSAKKPFQGIAAAQAVARPGDTFFVHAGSYGGRPTFSVPGIAGNYIVWMGAGDGEALFVDGYNFGASHIWVEGLTVRDQAFATFSLDCPSDVVVRRNFFYDNHYNIYLQRGGEGWYIADNTIVGDVDPASGSFDGEGIELNGSFAACGANNHTVAHNSITRVADGISTPGTNVDIFGNDIFDTSDDGIETDEGQTNVRVWGNRIHNAVHNAFSFQPQIGAPWYFIRNQVINNLEDINKYRQWDRAVILHNTFVHWGDLTTGGAHGLLMSISRNNLWISVNGGQIWWGFGTFDWRTDLDHDGFDWGDSTRPFFFNGTTYTSLESFSAGTGQEANGIRISHQTCIPTMDVPGDSPTTVPPQYLTLAAGCPAIDAGAILPNINDGFRGSAPDLGAYEAGRRLPTYGPRPNASGEDDDDDGDND
;
A
#
# COMPACT_ATOMS: atom_id res chain seq x y z
N MET A 1 -27.98 -17.43 1.14
CA MET A 1 -28.96 -17.33 0.04
C MET A 1 -30.22 -16.56 0.50
N ARG A 2 -30.27 -15.24 0.28
CA ARG A 2 -31.49 -14.42 0.28
C ARG A 2 -31.17 -13.13 -0.47
N MET A 3 -31.63 -13.05 -1.71
CA MET A 3 -31.56 -11.87 -2.58
C MET A 3 -32.47 -10.75 -2.04
N TYR A 4 -32.00 -9.51 -2.13
CA TYR A 4 -32.86 -8.32 -2.19
C TYR A 4 -32.70 -7.61 -3.55
N PRO A 5 -33.73 -6.88 -4.02
CA PRO A 5 -34.06 -6.78 -5.43
C PRO A 5 -33.63 -5.48 -6.11
N SER A 6 -33.46 -5.58 -7.43
CA SER A 6 -33.25 -4.51 -8.41
C SER A 6 -34.47 -3.59 -8.57
N ILE A 7 -34.26 -2.27 -8.54
CA ILE A 7 -35.26 -1.25 -8.87
C ILE A 7 -35.12 -0.87 -10.35
N GLN A 8 -36.11 -1.26 -11.17
CA GLN A 8 -36.30 -0.76 -12.54
C GLN A 8 -37.11 0.55 -12.52
N ARG A 9 -36.57 1.61 -13.13
CA ARG A 9 -37.32 2.85 -13.42
C ARG A 9 -38.11 2.71 -14.73
N ARG A 10 -39.40 3.04 -14.65
CA ARG A 10 -40.38 3.05 -15.74
C ARG A 10 -40.18 4.25 -16.67
N THR A 11 -40.19 3.97 -17.96
CA THR A 11 -40.31 4.92 -19.09
C THR A 11 -41.77 5.34 -19.24
N ALA A 12 -42.04 6.65 -19.34
CA ALA A 12 -43.36 7.18 -19.70
C ALA A 12 -43.32 7.78 -21.10
N MET A 13 -44.21 7.30 -21.97
CA MET A 13 -44.52 7.84 -23.30
C MET A 13 -45.20 9.21 -23.18
N PHE A 14 -44.90 10.12 -24.10
CA PHE A 14 -45.83 11.17 -24.49
C PHE A 14 -45.91 11.32 -26.01
N SER A 15 -47.15 11.58 -26.43
CA SER A 15 -47.73 11.48 -27.77
C SER A 15 -47.46 12.72 -28.65
N ARG A 16 -47.35 12.50 -29.97
CA ARG A 16 -47.33 13.53 -31.04
C ARG A 16 -48.76 13.85 -31.50
N ARG A 17 -49.06 15.14 -31.78
CA ARG A 17 -49.95 15.55 -32.90
C ARG A 17 -49.73 17.00 -33.39
N SER A 18 -49.49 17.06 -34.71
CA SER A 18 -49.48 18.07 -35.80
C SER A 18 -50.12 19.49 -35.75
N ARG A 19 -49.33 20.44 -36.31
CA ARG A 19 -49.53 21.45 -37.43
C ARG A 19 -50.51 22.66 -37.36
N GLY A 20 -49.93 23.89 -37.22
CA GLY A 20 -50.00 25.15 -38.05
C GLY A 20 -51.31 25.92 -38.36
N PRO A 21 -51.28 27.12 -39.02
CA PRO A 21 -50.59 28.40 -38.70
C PRO A 21 -51.48 29.69 -38.90
N ALA A 22 -51.06 30.88 -38.42
CA ALA A 22 -51.24 32.26 -39.01
C ALA A 22 -51.07 33.40 -37.96
N GLY A 23 -50.33 34.50 -38.28
CA GLY A 23 -50.18 35.75 -37.49
C GLY A 23 -51.23 36.84 -37.85
N PRO A 24 -51.00 38.17 -37.68
CA PRO A 24 -49.91 38.93 -37.03
C PRO A 24 -50.40 40.10 -36.10
N ASP A 25 -49.46 40.98 -35.69
CA ASP A 25 -49.59 42.36 -35.17
C ASP A 25 -49.98 42.64 -33.70
N LEU A 26 -49.07 43.30 -32.93
CA LEU A 26 -49.07 44.77 -32.69
C LEU A 26 -48.18 45.18 -31.48
N ALA A 27 -47.20 46.07 -31.71
CA ALA A 27 -46.67 47.20 -30.90
C ALA A 27 -46.36 47.05 -29.37
N LEU A 28 -45.42 47.73 -28.70
CA LEU A 28 -44.32 48.67 -28.94
C LEU A 28 -43.80 49.10 -27.53
N LEU A 29 -42.49 49.41 -27.39
CA LEU A 29 -41.81 50.14 -26.28
C LEU A 29 -41.68 49.40 -24.92
N VAL A 30 -40.50 49.17 -24.33
CA VAL A 30 -39.59 50.17 -23.72
C VAL A 30 -38.12 49.70 -23.78
N ALA A 31 -37.23 50.63 -24.10
CA ALA A 31 -35.78 50.49 -24.13
C ALA A 31 -35.14 50.64 -22.73
N LEU A 32 -33.88 50.19 -22.62
CA LEU A 32 -32.90 50.37 -21.53
C LEU A 32 -33.04 49.46 -20.29
N THR A 33 -32.36 48.31 -20.33
CA THR A 33 -31.64 47.78 -19.16
C THR A 33 -30.43 46.93 -19.62
N ALA A 34 -29.24 47.48 -19.39
CA ALA A 34 -27.97 46.79 -19.17
C ALA A 34 -27.60 45.58 -20.06
N MET A 35 -27.03 45.82 -21.25
CA MET A 35 -25.96 44.95 -21.74
C MET A 35 -24.70 45.25 -20.93
N ILE A 36 -24.56 44.60 -19.77
CA ILE A 36 -23.22 44.35 -19.22
C ILE A 36 -22.60 43.35 -20.18
N LEU A 37 -21.76 43.83 -21.11
CA LEU A 37 -20.73 42.97 -21.68
C LEU A 37 -19.88 42.53 -20.49
N ALA A 38 -20.17 41.34 -19.96
CA ALA A 38 -19.21 40.58 -19.21
C ALA A 38 -18.14 40.17 -20.22
N SER A 39 -17.20 41.07 -20.48
CA SER A 39 -15.89 40.68 -20.98
C SER A 39 -15.36 39.68 -19.95
N ALA A 40 -15.52 38.39 -20.23
CA ALA A 40 -14.78 37.38 -19.51
C ALA A 40 -13.31 37.69 -19.77
N VAL A 41 -12.68 38.41 -18.86
CA VAL A 41 -11.23 38.54 -18.84
C VAL A 41 -10.74 37.10 -18.73
N PRO A 42 -10.01 36.56 -19.72
CA PRO A 42 -9.41 35.25 -19.54
C PRO A 42 -8.54 35.37 -18.28
N SER A 43 -8.90 34.62 -17.25
CA SER A 43 -8.02 34.44 -16.11
C SER A 43 -6.81 33.69 -16.66
N GLU A 44 -5.73 34.40 -16.95
CA GLU A 44 -4.45 33.73 -17.16
C GLU A 44 -4.17 32.89 -15.91
N ALA A 45 -3.93 31.60 -16.11
CA ALA A 45 -3.58 30.73 -15.01
C ALA A 45 -2.28 31.28 -14.38
N GLN A 46 -2.30 31.48 -13.07
CA GLN A 46 -1.19 32.13 -12.38
C GLN A 46 -0.04 31.11 -12.25
N ASP A 47 1.08 31.36 -12.92
CA ASP A 47 2.27 30.50 -12.79
C ASP A 47 2.85 30.56 -11.36
N ARG A 48 2.74 31.70 -10.68
CA ARG A 48 3.24 31.86 -9.31
C ARG A 48 2.46 31.10 -8.26
N THR A 49 3.17 30.40 -7.37
CA THR A 49 2.60 29.65 -6.26
C THR A 49 2.16 30.51 -5.07
N THR A 50 1.01 30.15 -4.50
CA THR A 50 0.55 30.60 -3.18
C THR A 50 0.35 29.39 -2.25
N PRO A 51 1.06 29.31 -1.10
CA PRO A 51 0.91 28.19 -0.17
C PRO A 51 -0.48 28.14 0.50
N GLY A 52 -1.07 26.95 0.58
CA GLY A 52 -2.36 26.67 1.21
C GLY A 52 -2.25 25.92 2.54
N GLU A 53 -3.21 25.05 2.83
CA GLU A 53 -3.22 24.22 4.05
C GLU A 53 -2.15 23.12 4.00
N THR A 54 -1.60 22.77 5.16
CA THR A 54 -0.70 21.61 5.29
C THR A 54 -1.32 20.64 6.27
N VAL A 55 -1.41 19.38 5.86
CA VAL A 55 -1.87 18.25 6.65
C VAL A 55 -0.68 17.33 6.89
N SER A 56 -0.58 16.76 8.09
CA SER A 56 0.39 15.72 8.41
C SER A 56 -0.21 14.67 9.31
N TYR A 57 0.20 13.43 9.09
CA TYR A 57 -0.25 12.24 9.81
C TYR A 57 0.89 11.22 9.87
N SER A 58 0.71 10.15 10.62
CA SER A 58 1.74 9.13 10.79
C SER A 58 1.17 7.73 10.95
N THR A 59 1.98 6.77 10.53
CA THR A 59 1.90 5.36 10.92
C THR A 59 2.99 5.08 11.95
N ILE A 60 3.33 3.81 12.16
CA ILE A 60 4.39 3.39 13.08
C ILE A 60 5.77 3.81 12.56
N HIS A 61 6.01 3.71 11.25
CA HIS A 61 7.34 3.93 10.66
C HIS A 61 7.40 5.07 9.63
N SER A 62 6.29 5.78 9.41
CA SER A 62 6.22 6.82 8.38
C SER A 62 5.48 8.06 8.86
N ILE A 63 5.90 9.21 8.35
CA ILE A 63 5.15 10.47 8.41
C ILE A 63 4.67 10.78 7.00
N GLY A 64 3.36 10.97 6.82
CA GLY A 64 2.78 11.45 5.57
C GLY A 64 2.41 12.92 5.67
N ILE A 65 2.55 13.63 4.55
CA ILE A 65 2.43 15.09 4.45
C ILE A 65 1.66 15.42 3.17
N GLU A 66 0.75 16.38 3.26
CA GLU A 66 0.07 17.00 2.13
C GLU A 66 0.12 18.51 2.30
N TRP A 67 0.43 19.24 1.23
CA TRP A 67 0.52 20.68 1.22
C TRP A 67 -0.17 21.23 -0.02
N GLY A 68 -1.41 21.71 0.15
CA GLY A 68 -2.18 22.34 -0.91
C GLY A 68 -1.58 23.68 -1.32
N ILE A 69 -1.75 24.04 -2.60
CA ILE A 69 -1.35 25.34 -3.15
C ILE A 69 -2.43 25.90 -4.08
N SER A 70 -2.27 27.17 -4.48
CA SER A 70 -2.92 27.73 -5.67
C SER A 70 -1.89 28.40 -6.58
N GLY A 71 -2.18 28.46 -7.89
CA GLY A 71 -1.22 28.84 -8.91
C GLY A 71 -0.41 27.63 -9.43
N ASP A 72 0.83 27.86 -9.84
CA ASP A 72 1.75 26.84 -10.40
C ASP A 72 1.17 26.10 -11.59
N ALA A 73 0.65 26.86 -12.56
CA ALA A 73 -0.01 26.32 -13.75
C ALA A 73 0.95 25.58 -14.70
N ASN A 74 2.26 25.78 -14.55
CA ASN A 74 3.31 25.12 -15.31
C ASN A 74 3.99 23.97 -14.52
N HIS A 75 3.53 23.69 -13.30
CA HIS A 75 3.96 22.58 -12.44
C HIS A 75 5.47 22.54 -12.16
N ASN A 76 6.11 23.70 -12.00
CA ASN A 76 7.56 23.80 -11.81
C ASN A 76 7.98 24.12 -10.37
N ALA A 77 7.01 24.36 -9.47
CA ALA A 77 7.30 24.53 -8.05
C ALA A 77 7.74 23.20 -7.40
N THR A 78 8.52 23.30 -6.33
CA THR A 78 9.08 22.13 -5.60
C THR A 78 8.99 22.32 -4.09
N VAL A 79 8.90 21.23 -3.34
CA VAL A 79 8.99 21.25 -1.87
C VAL A 79 10.08 20.29 -1.40
N THR A 80 11.14 20.82 -0.83
CA THR A 80 12.18 20.00 -0.16
C THR A 80 11.79 19.68 1.27
N VAL A 81 12.21 18.51 1.76
CA VAL A 81 11.85 18.00 3.08
C VAL A 81 13.11 17.73 3.90
N HIS A 82 13.13 18.23 5.12
CA HIS A 82 14.16 17.93 6.11
C HIS A 82 13.52 17.51 7.42
N TYR A 83 14.14 16.60 8.15
CA TYR A 83 13.62 16.11 9.43
C TYR A 83 14.73 15.90 10.45
N ARG A 84 14.36 15.84 11.73
CA ARG A 84 15.26 15.46 12.81
C ARG A 84 14.50 14.96 14.03
N ALA A 85 15.09 14.00 14.74
CA ALA A 85 14.58 13.46 16.00
C ALA A 85 14.79 14.45 17.17
N PRO A 86 14.06 14.31 18.29
CA PRO A 86 14.25 15.15 19.47
C PRO A 86 15.70 15.13 19.95
N GLY A 87 16.21 16.28 20.41
CA GLY A 87 17.56 16.38 20.98
C GLY A 87 18.71 16.23 19.97
N THR A 88 18.43 15.94 18.70
CA THR A 88 19.45 15.88 17.64
C THR A 88 19.72 17.25 17.04
N GLY A 89 20.99 17.52 16.71
CA GLY A 89 21.45 18.78 16.13
C GLY A 89 21.15 18.91 14.63
N PRO A 90 21.75 18.07 13.78
CA PRO A 90 21.67 18.21 12.33
C PRO A 90 20.29 17.81 11.78
N TRP A 91 19.87 18.49 10.72
CA TRP A 91 18.73 18.10 9.89
C TRP A 91 19.17 17.01 8.90
N LYS A 92 18.41 15.93 8.80
CA LYS A 92 18.49 14.94 7.72
C LYS A 92 17.59 15.38 6.57
N ALA A 93 18.00 15.14 5.32
CA ALA A 93 17.13 15.34 4.16
C ALA A 93 16.26 14.10 3.95
N ALA A 94 15.05 14.30 3.44
CA ALA A 94 14.21 13.22 2.92
C ALA A 94 13.87 13.48 1.44
N LEU A 95 13.18 12.55 0.79
CA LEU A 95 12.65 12.79 -0.54
C LEU A 95 11.81 14.08 -0.57
N PRO A 96 11.90 14.90 -1.64
CA PRO A 96 10.97 16.00 -1.87
C PRO A 96 9.52 15.50 -1.89
N LEU A 97 8.56 16.38 -1.55
CA LEU A 97 7.16 16.04 -1.76
C LEU A 97 6.86 15.98 -3.26
N VAL A 98 6.03 15.03 -3.66
CA VAL A 98 5.62 14.83 -5.04
C VAL A 98 4.57 15.87 -5.41
N ARG A 99 4.76 16.53 -6.55
CA ARG A 99 3.75 17.43 -7.12
C ARG A 99 2.51 16.64 -7.53
N VAL A 100 1.34 17.04 -7.04
CA VAL A 100 0.04 16.41 -7.33
C VAL A 100 -0.94 17.47 -7.83
N ASP A 101 -1.71 17.12 -8.85
CA ASP A 101 -2.77 17.97 -9.41
C ASP A 101 -3.85 17.07 -10.04
N ASN A 102 -4.65 16.46 -9.17
CA ASN A 102 -5.70 15.51 -9.56
C ASN A 102 -7.00 15.78 -8.79
N THR A 103 -8.08 15.12 -9.17
CA THR A 103 -9.42 15.36 -8.60
C THR A 103 -9.51 15.11 -7.10
N TYR A 104 -8.69 14.20 -6.55
CA TYR A 104 -8.75 13.82 -5.14
C TYR A 104 -7.87 14.73 -4.28
N ASN A 105 -6.57 14.82 -4.59
CA ASN A 105 -5.62 15.66 -3.85
C ASN A 105 -5.87 17.16 -4.06
N GLY A 106 -6.42 17.53 -5.22
CA GLY A 106 -6.38 18.89 -5.72
C GLY A 106 -4.96 19.29 -6.13
N ASN A 107 -4.76 20.61 -6.28
CA ASN A 107 -3.49 21.20 -6.66
C ASN A 107 -2.58 21.34 -5.41
N GLY A 108 -1.47 20.62 -5.37
CA GLY A 108 -0.60 20.58 -4.18
C GLY A 108 0.68 19.77 -4.31
N PHE A 109 1.23 19.44 -3.16
CA PHE A 109 2.32 18.50 -2.98
C PHE A 109 1.94 17.46 -1.93
N ALA A 110 2.33 16.21 -2.13
CA ALA A 110 2.10 15.15 -1.17
C ALA A 110 3.31 14.23 -1.11
N GLY A 111 3.65 13.74 0.09
CA GLY A 111 4.69 12.74 0.21
C GLY A 111 4.95 12.26 1.62
N SER A 112 5.95 11.39 1.77
CA SER A 112 6.24 10.72 3.04
C SER A 112 7.72 10.72 3.40
N ILE A 113 7.99 10.77 4.70
CA ILE A 113 9.29 10.41 5.30
C ILE A 113 9.12 8.98 5.83
N LEU A 114 9.96 8.06 5.36
CA LEU A 114 9.87 6.62 5.61
C LEU A 114 10.94 6.15 6.62
N PHE A 115 10.83 4.91 7.07
CA PHE A 115 11.85 4.21 7.88
C PHE A 115 12.23 4.98 9.16
N LEU A 116 11.23 5.57 9.81
CA LEU A 116 11.39 6.29 11.06
C LEU A 116 11.23 5.37 12.26
N ASP A 117 11.91 5.72 13.35
CA ASP A 117 11.74 5.05 14.64
C ASP A 117 10.29 5.21 15.13
N PRO A 118 9.66 4.13 15.66
CA PRO A 118 8.37 4.21 16.34
C PRO A 118 8.39 5.14 17.56
N ASP A 119 7.21 5.60 17.98
CA ASP A 119 7.00 6.43 19.18
C ASP A 119 7.95 7.65 19.30
N THR A 120 8.32 8.25 18.17
CA THR A 120 9.35 9.29 18.11
C THR A 120 8.77 10.58 17.54
N THR A 121 8.99 11.69 18.24
CA THR A 121 8.49 13.03 17.84
C THR A 121 9.49 13.76 16.96
N TYR A 122 9.25 13.80 15.66
CA TYR A 122 10.13 14.48 14.70
C TYR A 122 9.76 15.96 14.53
N LYS A 123 10.78 16.80 14.35
CA LYS A 123 10.64 18.11 13.71
C LYS A 123 10.79 17.90 12.21
N VAL A 124 9.85 18.42 11.42
CA VAL A 124 9.89 18.35 9.96
C VAL A 124 9.88 19.76 9.40
N ARG A 125 10.81 20.10 8.50
CA ARG A 125 10.86 21.36 7.77
C ARG A 125 10.53 21.11 6.30
N LEU A 126 9.58 21.88 5.78
CA LEU A 126 9.15 21.88 4.39
C LEU A 126 9.52 23.23 3.80
N ASP A 127 10.27 23.24 2.71
CA ASP A 127 10.71 24.47 2.05
C ASP A 127 10.20 24.47 0.59
N LEU A 128 9.19 25.30 0.32
CA LEU A 128 8.59 25.50 -1.00
C LEU A 128 9.39 26.54 -1.81
N SER A 129 9.68 26.22 -3.07
CA SER A 129 10.37 27.09 -4.03
C SER A 129 9.67 27.05 -5.38
N ASP A 130 9.45 28.21 -5.99
CA ASP A 130 8.85 28.39 -7.32
C ASP A 130 9.75 29.30 -8.19
N PRO A 131 10.28 28.83 -9.33
CA PRO A 131 11.09 29.65 -10.25
C PRO A 131 10.41 30.92 -10.76
N ASP A 132 9.08 30.96 -10.88
CA ASP A 132 8.30 32.12 -11.35
C ASP A 132 8.04 33.15 -10.22
N GLY A 133 8.50 32.82 -9.01
CA GLY A 133 8.35 33.56 -7.78
C GLY A 133 6.99 33.32 -7.12
N GLY A 134 6.83 33.82 -5.90
CA GLY A 134 5.62 33.58 -5.11
C GLY A 134 5.84 33.98 -3.67
N ARG A 135 4.95 33.53 -2.77
CA ARG A 135 5.24 33.53 -1.33
C ARG A 135 5.97 32.24 -0.98
N ASP A 136 7.26 32.16 -1.32
CA ASP A 136 8.14 31.09 -0.83
C ASP A 136 7.96 30.99 0.69
N GLY A 137 7.73 29.76 1.16
CA GLY A 137 7.34 29.52 2.54
C GLY A 137 8.10 28.34 3.10
N SER A 138 8.68 28.53 4.29
CA SER A 138 9.13 27.42 5.12
C SER A 138 8.06 27.09 6.14
N ARG A 139 7.73 25.81 6.30
CA ARG A 139 6.87 25.32 7.39
C ARG A 139 7.66 24.38 8.26
N THR A 140 7.48 24.51 9.57
CA THR A 140 8.00 23.52 10.52
C THR A 140 6.83 22.84 11.21
N LEU A 141 6.74 21.53 11.04
CA LEU A 141 5.78 20.66 11.69
C LEU A 141 6.45 19.94 12.87
N THR A 142 5.64 19.46 13.79
CA THR A 142 6.06 18.53 14.84
C THR A 142 5.10 17.36 14.79
N VAL A 143 5.60 16.18 14.42
CA VAL A 143 4.79 15.00 14.13
C VAL A 143 5.39 13.81 14.87
N ALA A 144 4.56 13.03 15.57
CA ALA A 144 5.01 11.83 16.26
C ALA A 144 4.62 10.60 15.45
N THR A 145 5.57 9.70 15.21
CA THR A 145 5.25 8.34 14.75
C THR A 145 4.46 7.61 15.82
N ARG A 146 3.61 6.67 15.41
CA ARG A 146 2.83 5.88 16.35
C ARG A 146 3.73 4.87 17.07
N PRO A 147 3.44 4.51 18.33
CA PRO A 147 4.15 3.43 18.99
C PRO A 147 3.83 2.09 18.33
N LEU A 148 4.81 1.19 18.33
CA LEU A 148 4.55 -0.22 18.06
C LEU A 148 3.64 -0.75 19.19
N PRO A 149 2.53 -1.46 18.88
CA PRO A 149 1.65 -1.97 19.92
C PRO A 149 2.38 -2.95 20.86
N THR A 150 2.22 -2.75 22.17
CA THR A 150 2.77 -3.62 23.21
C THR A 150 1.66 -4.24 24.06
N LEU A 151 1.90 -5.46 24.56
CA LEU A 151 0.99 -6.10 25.52
C LEU A 151 0.87 -5.27 26.81
N PRO A 152 -0.33 -5.13 27.38
CA PRO A 152 -0.51 -4.48 28.68
C PRO A 152 0.23 -5.25 29.79
N THR A 153 0.99 -4.53 30.63
CA THR A 153 1.81 -5.14 31.70
C THR A 153 1.10 -5.19 33.06
N GLY A 154 0.10 -4.35 33.29
CA GLY A 154 -0.57 -4.18 34.60
C GLY A 154 -1.98 -4.75 34.72
N GLY A 155 -2.52 -5.37 33.66
CA GLY A 155 -3.91 -5.84 33.63
C GLY A 155 -4.16 -7.18 34.31
N ARG A 156 -5.44 -7.53 34.49
CA ARG A 156 -5.83 -8.81 35.07
C ARG A 156 -5.65 -9.91 34.04
N ARG A 157 -5.33 -11.11 34.51
CA ARG A 157 -5.13 -12.30 33.67
C ARG A 157 -6.24 -13.29 33.93
N PHE A 158 -6.95 -13.67 32.88
CA PHE A 158 -8.04 -14.62 32.93
C PHE A 158 -7.81 -15.78 31.97
N HIS A 159 -8.43 -16.91 32.28
CA HIS A 159 -8.41 -18.12 31.47
C HIS A 159 -9.81 -18.38 30.94
N VAL A 160 -9.88 -18.75 29.67
CA VAL A 160 -11.12 -19.05 28.95
C VAL A 160 -10.99 -20.42 28.32
N VAL A 161 -11.99 -21.27 28.51
CA VAL A 161 -12.12 -22.60 27.89
C VAL A 161 -13.43 -22.67 27.08
N PRO A 162 -13.61 -23.64 26.19
CA PRO A 162 -14.89 -23.85 25.50
C PRO A 162 -16.07 -24.02 26.47
N GLY A 163 -17.26 -23.59 26.06
CA GLY A 163 -18.51 -23.76 26.80
C GLY A 163 -19.32 -22.46 26.93
N SER A 164 -20.19 -22.38 27.94
CA SER A 164 -21.05 -21.22 28.20
C SER A 164 -21.17 -20.94 29.69
N GLY A 165 -20.84 -19.72 30.12
CA GLY A 165 -20.92 -19.26 31.50
C GLY A 165 -19.68 -19.61 32.34
N GLY A 166 -19.91 -20.03 33.58
CA GLY A 166 -18.89 -20.63 34.44
C GLY A 166 -17.79 -19.70 34.99
N GLY A 167 -17.15 -20.21 36.06
CA GLY A 167 -15.86 -19.74 36.55
C GLY A 167 -15.80 -18.33 37.16
N ASN A 168 -14.59 -17.95 37.57
CA ASN A 168 -14.21 -16.58 37.92
C ASN A 168 -13.00 -16.11 37.09
N GLY A 169 -12.69 -16.82 36.01
CA GLY A 169 -11.56 -16.57 35.12
C GLY A 169 -10.20 -17.00 35.67
N SER A 170 -10.10 -17.53 36.90
CA SER A 170 -8.84 -18.10 37.39
C SER A 170 -8.50 -19.40 36.66
N ALA A 171 -7.22 -19.79 36.59
CA ALA A 171 -6.80 -21.06 35.98
C ALA A 171 -7.54 -22.30 36.53
N LYS A 172 -7.94 -22.28 37.81
CA LYS A 172 -8.69 -23.39 38.45
C LYS A 172 -10.19 -23.37 38.12
N LYS A 173 -10.73 -22.22 37.73
CA LYS A 173 -12.15 -21.98 37.45
C LYS A 173 -12.26 -21.00 36.27
N PRO A 174 -11.80 -21.41 35.06
CA PRO A 174 -11.79 -20.54 33.89
C PRO A 174 -13.21 -20.13 33.51
N PHE A 175 -13.34 -19.00 32.82
CA PHE A 175 -14.60 -18.70 32.11
C PHE A 175 -14.84 -19.76 31.04
N GLN A 176 -16.09 -20.14 30.83
CA GLN A 176 -16.51 -21.05 29.77
C GLN A 176 -17.17 -20.22 28.66
N GLY A 177 -16.45 -20.05 27.55
CA GLY A 177 -16.87 -19.26 26.40
C GLY A 177 -16.51 -17.78 26.44
N ILE A 178 -16.33 -17.21 25.25
CA ILE A 178 -15.89 -15.81 25.05
C ILE A 178 -16.89 -14.81 25.63
N ALA A 179 -18.20 -15.08 25.51
CA ALA A 179 -19.24 -14.18 26.01
C ALA A 179 -19.16 -13.98 27.54
N ALA A 180 -18.88 -15.04 28.31
CA ALA A 180 -18.76 -14.96 29.77
C ALA A 180 -17.51 -14.16 30.19
N ALA A 181 -16.40 -14.38 29.48
CA ALA A 181 -15.17 -13.64 29.69
C ALA A 181 -15.32 -12.15 29.35
N GLN A 182 -15.94 -11.84 28.21
CA GLN A 182 -16.12 -10.47 27.76
C GLN A 182 -17.03 -9.65 28.69
N ALA A 183 -18.03 -10.27 29.32
CA ALA A 183 -18.94 -9.60 30.23
C ALA A 183 -18.25 -8.95 31.45
N VAL A 184 -17.00 -9.35 31.78
CA VAL A 184 -16.22 -8.79 32.88
C VAL A 184 -15.00 -7.99 32.41
N ALA A 185 -14.78 -7.91 31.10
CA ALA A 185 -13.58 -7.34 30.50
C ALA A 185 -13.46 -5.84 30.80
N ARG A 186 -12.24 -5.41 31.04
CA ARG A 186 -11.85 -4.02 31.27
C ARG A 186 -10.54 -3.74 30.51
N PRO A 187 -10.27 -2.47 30.16
CA PRO A 187 -9.02 -2.10 29.52
C PRO A 187 -7.80 -2.66 30.27
N GLY A 188 -6.84 -3.21 29.52
CA GLY A 188 -5.63 -3.84 30.01
C GLY A 188 -5.76 -5.34 30.31
N ASP A 189 -6.97 -5.89 30.45
CA ASP A 189 -7.12 -7.32 30.75
C ASP A 189 -6.57 -8.21 29.62
N THR A 190 -6.01 -9.36 30.02
CA THR A 190 -5.59 -10.44 29.11
C THR A 190 -6.38 -11.70 29.38
N PHE A 191 -7.00 -12.25 28.34
CA PHE A 191 -7.73 -13.50 28.32
C PHE A 191 -6.93 -14.55 27.56
N PHE A 192 -6.39 -15.53 28.28
CA PHE A 192 -5.76 -16.71 27.71
C PHE A 192 -6.85 -17.70 27.27
N VAL A 193 -7.03 -17.81 25.96
CA VAL A 193 -7.98 -18.68 25.28
C VAL A 193 -7.32 -20.04 25.10
N HIS A 194 -7.74 -21.02 25.89
CA HIS A 194 -7.18 -22.36 25.89
C HIS A 194 -7.61 -23.17 24.67
N ALA A 195 -6.85 -24.22 24.38
CA ALA A 195 -7.15 -25.16 23.31
C ALA A 195 -8.60 -25.65 23.34
N GLY A 196 -9.22 -25.72 22.16
CA GLY A 196 -10.56 -26.20 21.93
C GLY A 196 -11.36 -25.34 20.96
N SER A 197 -12.62 -25.72 20.74
CA SER A 197 -13.51 -25.09 19.75
C SER A 197 -14.48 -24.10 20.39
N TYR A 198 -14.51 -22.88 19.86
CA TYR A 198 -15.34 -21.75 20.27
C TYR A 198 -16.32 -21.41 19.15
N GLY A 199 -17.62 -21.64 19.38
CA GLY A 199 -18.69 -21.33 18.43
C GLY A 199 -19.43 -20.02 18.72
N GLY A 200 -20.29 -19.62 17.79
CA GLY A 200 -21.24 -18.51 17.90
C GLY A 200 -20.77 -17.17 17.35
N ARG A 201 -19.67 -17.12 16.59
CA ARG A 201 -19.04 -15.90 16.03
C ARG A 201 -19.01 -14.73 17.04
N PRO A 202 -18.19 -14.83 18.10
CA PRO A 202 -18.14 -13.77 19.10
C PRO A 202 -17.75 -12.43 18.47
N THR A 203 -18.37 -11.35 18.96
CA THR A 203 -17.98 -9.99 18.63
C THR A 203 -17.25 -9.39 19.81
N PHE A 204 -15.99 -8.99 19.61
CA PHE A 204 -15.21 -8.25 20.59
C PHE A 204 -15.73 -6.81 20.65
N SER A 205 -16.62 -6.52 21.59
CA SER A 205 -17.45 -5.31 21.66
C SER A 205 -17.16 -4.42 22.87
N VAL A 206 -16.27 -4.82 23.76
CA VAL A 206 -15.83 -4.00 24.90
C VAL A 206 -14.52 -3.34 24.54
N PRO A 207 -14.44 -2.00 24.46
CA PRO A 207 -13.21 -1.33 24.07
C PRO A 207 -12.15 -1.37 25.18
N GLY A 208 -10.89 -1.49 24.77
CA GLY A 208 -9.75 -1.10 25.60
C GLY A 208 -9.55 0.41 25.61
N ILE A 209 -8.34 0.84 25.95
CA ILE A 209 -7.84 2.21 25.74
C ILE A 209 -6.42 2.14 25.17
N ALA A 210 -5.92 3.23 24.58
CA ALA A 210 -4.57 3.31 24.06
C ALA A 210 -3.53 2.80 25.09
N GLY A 211 -2.65 1.89 24.65
CA GLY A 211 -1.63 1.23 25.48
C GLY A 211 -2.17 0.21 26.50
N ASN A 212 -3.49 0.09 26.67
CA ASN A 212 -4.14 -0.89 27.55
C ASN A 212 -5.29 -1.57 26.79
N TYR A 213 -4.91 -2.34 25.76
CA TYR A 213 -5.80 -3.17 24.97
C TYR A 213 -6.57 -4.18 25.84
N ILE A 214 -7.73 -4.64 25.35
CA ILE A 214 -8.28 -5.92 25.82
C ILE A 214 -7.70 -7.01 24.93
N VAL A 215 -6.94 -7.92 25.56
CA VAL A 215 -6.16 -8.93 24.86
C VAL A 215 -6.87 -10.29 24.90
N TRP A 216 -7.05 -10.90 23.73
CA TRP A 216 -7.51 -12.27 23.54
C TRP A 216 -6.39 -13.08 22.90
N MET A 217 -5.77 -13.93 23.68
CA MET A 217 -4.52 -14.59 23.30
C MET A 217 -4.62 -16.10 23.45
N GLY A 218 -4.17 -16.87 22.46
CA GLY A 218 -4.03 -18.31 22.58
C GLY A 218 -3.17 -18.68 23.80
N ALA A 219 -3.63 -19.62 24.63
CA ALA A 219 -2.94 -19.97 25.87
C ALA A 219 -1.62 -20.75 25.66
N GLY A 220 -1.30 -21.11 24.41
CA GLY A 220 -0.09 -21.86 24.05
C GLY A 220 -0.15 -23.35 24.39
N ASP A 221 -1.32 -23.89 24.75
CA ASP A 221 -1.53 -25.28 25.13
C ASP A 221 -2.23 -26.13 24.04
N GLY A 222 -2.36 -25.56 22.84
CA GLY A 222 -2.98 -26.19 21.68
C GLY A 222 -3.79 -25.18 20.86
N GLU A 223 -4.52 -25.68 19.88
CA GLU A 223 -5.31 -24.85 18.97
C GLU A 223 -6.55 -24.26 19.65
N ALA A 224 -6.67 -22.92 19.66
CA ALA A 224 -7.87 -22.18 20.03
C ALA A 224 -8.68 -21.84 18.77
N LEU A 225 -9.58 -22.74 18.37
CA LEU A 225 -10.33 -22.68 17.12
C LEU A 225 -11.66 -21.93 17.26
N PHE A 226 -11.85 -20.86 16.50
CA PHE A 226 -13.12 -20.16 16.36
C PHE A 226 -13.87 -20.69 15.14
N VAL A 227 -14.77 -21.65 15.35
CA VAL A 227 -15.40 -22.46 14.28
C VAL A 227 -16.37 -21.69 13.40
N ASP A 228 -16.78 -20.49 13.82
CA ASP A 228 -17.70 -19.62 13.07
C ASP A 228 -17.06 -18.26 12.76
N GLY A 229 -15.73 -18.10 12.92
CA GLY A 229 -15.04 -16.81 12.86
C GLY A 229 -15.27 -15.92 14.10
N TYR A 230 -14.83 -14.66 14.03
CA TYR A 230 -15.05 -13.65 15.08
C TYR A 230 -15.09 -12.22 14.50
N ASN A 231 -15.65 -11.27 15.25
CA ASN A 231 -15.82 -9.89 14.78
C ASN A 231 -15.14 -8.87 15.71
N PHE A 232 -14.71 -7.76 15.14
CA PHE A 232 -14.24 -6.58 15.85
C PHE A 232 -15.33 -5.52 15.89
N GLY A 233 -15.92 -5.32 17.07
CA GLY A 233 -16.96 -4.33 17.32
C GLY A 233 -16.52 -3.16 18.19
N ALA A 234 -15.23 -3.08 18.56
CA ALA A 234 -14.70 -2.04 19.44
C ALA A 234 -13.22 -1.75 19.15
N SER A 235 -12.77 -0.55 19.53
CA SER A 235 -11.37 -0.10 19.45
C SER A 235 -10.49 -0.72 20.55
N HIS A 236 -9.17 -0.67 20.35
CA HIS A 236 -8.17 -1.13 21.33
C HIS A 236 -8.36 -2.60 21.73
N ILE A 237 -8.60 -3.45 20.73
CA ILE A 237 -8.67 -4.90 20.85
C ILE A 237 -7.36 -5.51 20.34
N TRP A 238 -6.85 -6.51 21.03
CA TRP A 238 -5.72 -7.31 20.59
C TRP A 238 -6.14 -8.76 20.46
N VAL A 239 -5.95 -9.36 19.29
CA VAL A 239 -6.14 -10.80 19.08
C VAL A 239 -4.83 -11.45 18.62
N GLU A 240 -4.44 -12.52 19.31
CA GLU A 240 -3.18 -13.21 19.02
C GLU A 240 -3.24 -14.72 19.24
N GLY A 241 -2.62 -15.49 18.35
CA GLY A 241 -2.55 -16.95 18.47
C GLY A 241 -3.90 -17.66 18.37
N LEU A 242 -4.88 -17.06 17.70
CA LEU A 242 -6.21 -17.63 17.48
C LEU A 242 -6.30 -18.25 16.08
N THR A 243 -7.10 -19.31 15.93
CA THR A 243 -7.30 -19.98 14.64
C THR A 243 -8.73 -19.80 14.14
N VAL A 244 -8.89 -19.52 12.84
CA VAL A 244 -10.18 -19.57 12.12
C VAL A 244 -10.00 -20.39 10.85
N ARG A 245 -10.96 -21.28 10.55
CA ARG A 245 -10.96 -22.03 9.30
C ARG A 245 -12.33 -22.33 8.75
N ASP A 246 -12.36 -22.70 7.47
CA ASP A 246 -13.56 -23.17 6.74
C ASP A 246 -14.69 -22.11 6.67
N GLN A 247 -14.34 -20.82 6.59
CA GLN A 247 -15.33 -19.73 6.55
C GLN A 247 -15.37 -19.03 5.20
N ALA A 248 -16.56 -18.58 4.79
CA ALA A 248 -16.66 -17.58 3.72
C ALA A 248 -15.97 -16.25 4.13
N PHE A 249 -16.08 -15.87 5.40
CA PHE A 249 -15.42 -14.69 5.97
C PHE A 249 -14.93 -15.01 7.37
N ALA A 250 -13.63 -15.03 7.61
CA ALA A 250 -13.07 -15.35 8.91
C ALA A 250 -13.31 -14.24 9.94
N THR A 251 -13.15 -12.98 9.53
CA THR A 251 -13.40 -11.81 10.40
C THR A 251 -14.27 -10.73 9.77
N PHE A 252 -14.86 -9.87 10.60
CA PHE A 252 -15.48 -8.62 10.19
C PHE A 252 -15.09 -7.47 11.12
N SER A 253 -14.88 -6.26 10.59
CA SER A 253 -15.00 -5.02 11.36
C SER A 253 -16.43 -4.48 11.27
N LEU A 254 -17.04 -4.08 12.40
CA LEU A 254 -18.48 -3.74 12.45
C LEU A 254 -18.78 -2.27 12.75
N ASP A 255 -18.06 -1.66 13.67
CA ASP A 255 -18.37 -0.33 14.22
C ASP A 255 -17.18 0.63 14.10
N CYS A 256 -16.49 0.57 12.96
CA CYS A 256 -15.34 1.42 12.62
C CYS A 256 -14.27 1.46 13.73
N PRO A 257 -13.83 0.29 14.22
CA PRO A 257 -12.91 0.25 15.35
C PRO A 257 -11.55 0.82 14.94
N SER A 258 -10.89 1.40 15.93
CA SER A 258 -9.57 2.01 15.79
C SER A 258 -8.55 1.34 16.69
N ASP A 259 -7.28 1.39 16.28
CA ASP A 259 -6.16 0.85 17.05
C ASP A 259 -6.41 -0.61 17.47
N VAL A 260 -6.68 -1.47 16.48
CA VAL A 260 -6.88 -2.92 16.67
C VAL A 260 -5.61 -3.65 16.26
N VAL A 261 -5.22 -4.63 17.05
CA VAL A 261 -4.07 -5.50 16.79
C VAL A 261 -4.56 -6.88 16.40
N VAL A 262 -4.18 -7.33 15.20
CA VAL A 262 -4.42 -8.69 14.70
C VAL A 262 -3.06 -9.29 14.41
N ARG A 263 -2.54 -10.07 15.36
CA ARG A 263 -1.15 -10.53 15.31
C ARG A 263 -0.99 -12.02 15.48
N ARG A 264 -0.15 -12.70 14.69
CA ARG A 264 0.17 -14.14 14.88
C ARG A 264 -1.07 -15.04 14.98
N ASN A 265 -2.12 -14.72 14.22
CA ASN A 265 -3.28 -15.58 14.08
C ASN A 265 -3.12 -16.50 12.87
N PHE A 266 -3.91 -17.56 12.86
CA PHE A 266 -3.88 -18.60 11.84
C PHE A 266 -5.21 -18.68 11.11
N PHE A 267 -5.19 -18.44 9.80
CA PHE A 267 -6.36 -18.50 8.93
C PHE A 267 -6.15 -19.58 7.88
N TYR A 268 -7.02 -20.58 7.85
CA TYR A 268 -6.91 -21.73 6.93
C TYR A 268 -8.22 -21.97 6.19
N ASP A 269 -8.18 -22.23 4.89
CA ASP A 269 -9.33 -22.63 4.08
C ASP A 269 -10.53 -21.67 4.24
N ASN A 270 -10.25 -20.38 4.46
CA ASN A 270 -11.27 -19.35 4.40
C ASN A 270 -11.22 -18.67 3.04
N HIS A 271 -12.38 -18.25 2.56
CA HIS A 271 -12.48 -17.51 1.31
C HIS A 271 -11.97 -16.07 1.51
N TYR A 272 -12.51 -15.33 2.48
CA TYR A 272 -11.98 -14.05 2.94
C TYR A 272 -11.39 -14.20 4.34
N ASN A 273 -10.12 -13.86 4.53
CA ASN A 273 -9.42 -14.15 5.79
C ASN A 273 -9.51 -13.00 6.80
N ILE A 274 -8.93 -11.84 6.49
CA ILE A 274 -9.10 -10.62 7.30
C ILE A 274 -9.89 -9.61 6.48
N TYR A 275 -11.19 -9.54 6.72
CA TYR A 275 -12.09 -8.61 6.03
C TYR A 275 -12.54 -7.45 6.93
N LEU A 276 -12.15 -6.23 6.57
CA LEU A 276 -12.54 -5.01 7.28
C LEU A 276 -13.83 -4.41 6.69
N GLN A 277 -14.95 -5.13 6.81
CA GLN A 277 -16.25 -4.72 6.24
C GLN A 277 -16.66 -3.26 6.48
N ARG A 278 -16.32 -2.69 7.63
CA ARG A 278 -16.64 -1.31 8.01
C ARG A 278 -15.40 -0.43 8.08
N GLY A 279 -14.27 -0.96 7.59
CA GLY A 279 -12.96 -0.32 7.64
C GLY A 279 -12.51 -0.15 9.08
N GLY A 280 -11.88 0.98 9.34
CA GLY A 280 -11.39 1.39 10.64
C GLY A 280 -10.19 2.31 10.50
N GLU A 281 -9.53 2.58 11.62
CA GLU A 281 -8.35 3.43 11.62
C GLU A 281 -7.22 2.83 12.46
N GLY A 282 -5.99 2.88 11.93
CA GLY A 282 -4.83 2.58 12.72
C GLY A 282 -4.66 1.12 13.14
N TRP A 283 -5.14 0.17 12.36
CA TRP A 283 -4.95 -1.25 12.62
C TRP A 283 -3.49 -1.67 12.46
N TYR A 284 -3.05 -2.61 13.29
CA TYR A 284 -1.78 -3.31 13.17
C TYR A 284 -2.06 -4.78 12.87
N ILE A 285 -1.92 -5.17 11.60
CA ILE A 285 -2.20 -6.51 11.09
C ILE A 285 -0.88 -7.16 10.73
N ALA A 286 -0.33 -7.97 11.65
CA ALA A 286 1.04 -8.42 11.49
C ALA A 286 1.32 -9.86 11.89
N ASP A 287 2.36 -10.44 11.30
CA ASP A 287 2.85 -11.77 11.67
C ASP A 287 1.79 -12.89 11.55
N ASN A 288 0.71 -12.70 10.77
CA ASN A 288 -0.33 -13.73 10.61
C ASN A 288 0.05 -14.75 9.53
N THR A 289 -0.47 -15.97 9.66
CA THR A 289 -0.37 -17.00 8.63
C THR A 289 -1.74 -17.19 7.98
N ILE A 290 -1.81 -16.98 6.67
CA ILE A 290 -3.02 -17.06 5.86
C ILE A 290 -2.80 -18.08 4.75
N VAL A 291 -3.64 -19.10 4.73
CA VAL A 291 -3.76 -20.06 3.63
C VAL A 291 -5.23 -20.09 3.25
N GLY A 292 -5.61 -19.42 2.17
CA GLY A 292 -7.00 -19.38 1.71
C GLY A 292 -7.45 -20.66 1.01
N ASP A 293 -8.69 -20.66 0.53
CA ASP A 293 -9.29 -21.80 -0.18
C ASP A 293 -9.13 -21.74 -1.71
N VAL A 294 -8.51 -20.68 -2.23
CA VAL A 294 -8.43 -20.42 -3.67
C VAL A 294 -7.31 -21.23 -4.30
N ASP A 295 -7.62 -21.95 -5.37
CA ASP A 295 -6.61 -22.62 -6.19
C ASP A 295 -5.84 -21.56 -7.00
N PRO A 296 -4.52 -21.41 -6.83
CA PRO A 296 -3.73 -20.44 -7.59
C PRO A 296 -3.92 -20.60 -9.11
N ALA A 297 -4.03 -21.84 -9.59
CA ALA A 297 -4.20 -22.13 -11.02
C ALA A 297 -5.59 -21.74 -11.58
N SER A 298 -6.54 -21.32 -10.72
CA SER A 298 -7.89 -20.99 -11.15
C SER A 298 -8.01 -19.67 -11.89
N GLY A 299 -7.07 -18.73 -11.66
CA GLY A 299 -7.22 -17.34 -12.11
C GLY A 299 -8.45 -16.64 -11.50
N SER A 300 -8.88 -17.04 -10.30
CA SER A 300 -10.01 -16.40 -9.59
C SER A 300 -9.66 -14.98 -9.17
N PHE A 301 -10.66 -14.09 -9.22
CA PHE A 301 -10.63 -12.69 -8.77
C PHE A 301 -11.44 -12.51 -7.46
N ASP A 302 -11.64 -13.58 -6.69
CA ASP A 302 -12.49 -13.63 -5.49
C ASP A 302 -11.84 -14.56 -4.46
N GLY A 303 -11.67 -14.07 -3.22
CA GLY A 303 -11.14 -14.80 -2.08
C GLY A 303 -9.84 -14.21 -1.49
N GLU A 304 -9.95 -13.16 -0.69
CA GLU A 304 -8.85 -12.26 -0.34
C GLU A 304 -8.14 -12.68 0.96
N GLY A 305 -6.83 -12.41 1.00
CA GLY A 305 -6.02 -12.54 2.21
C GLY A 305 -6.37 -11.46 3.24
N ILE A 306 -6.03 -10.22 2.92
CA ILE A 306 -6.30 -9.06 3.78
C ILE A 306 -7.01 -7.99 2.96
N GLU A 307 -8.33 -7.90 3.12
CA GLU A 307 -9.18 -6.92 2.48
C GLU A 307 -9.43 -5.75 3.43
N LEU A 308 -8.69 -4.66 3.21
CA LEU A 308 -8.77 -3.44 4.04
C LEU A 308 -10.05 -2.66 3.77
N ASN A 309 -10.64 -2.85 2.59
CA ASN A 309 -11.93 -2.34 2.16
C ASN A 309 -11.99 -0.80 2.18
N GLY A 310 -10.90 -0.13 1.81
CA GLY A 310 -10.66 1.31 1.98
C GLY A 310 -11.79 2.21 1.49
N SER A 311 -11.91 2.42 0.19
CA SER A 311 -12.94 3.33 -0.37
C SER A 311 -14.35 2.72 -0.36
N PHE A 312 -14.48 1.43 -0.09
CA PHE A 312 -15.75 0.71 -0.02
C PHE A 312 -16.37 0.71 1.39
N ALA A 313 -15.55 0.86 2.42
CA ALA A 313 -15.98 0.92 3.81
C ALA A 313 -16.56 2.29 4.18
N ALA A 314 -17.58 2.28 5.03
CA ALA A 314 -18.21 3.50 5.54
C ALA A 314 -17.24 4.44 6.30
N CYS A 315 -16.14 3.91 6.84
CA CYS A 315 -15.20 4.67 7.67
C CYS A 315 -13.79 4.79 7.08
N GLY A 316 -13.57 4.32 5.86
CA GLY A 316 -12.23 4.25 5.27
C GLY A 316 -11.33 3.20 5.94
N ALA A 317 -10.12 3.05 5.42
CA ALA A 317 -9.08 2.16 5.96
C ALA A 317 -7.76 2.90 6.12
N ASN A 318 -7.74 3.85 7.05
CA ASN A 318 -6.66 4.85 7.15
C ASN A 318 -5.65 4.50 8.23
N ASN A 319 -4.42 4.98 8.08
CA ASN A 319 -3.35 4.90 9.11
C ASN A 319 -2.94 3.46 9.48
N HIS A 320 -3.28 2.47 8.65
CA HIS A 320 -3.01 1.06 8.90
C HIS A 320 -1.55 0.70 8.70
N THR A 321 -1.13 -0.36 9.40
CA THR A 321 0.15 -1.04 9.19
C THR A 321 -0.13 -2.53 9.00
N VAL A 322 0.22 -3.04 7.82
CA VAL A 322 0.07 -4.45 7.43
C VAL A 322 1.46 -5.02 7.19
N ALA A 323 1.95 -5.84 8.13
CA ALA A 323 3.37 -6.16 8.18
C ALA A 323 3.67 -7.65 8.41
N HIS A 324 4.65 -8.20 7.71
CA HIS A 324 5.18 -9.54 8.03
C HIS A 324 4.13 -10.66 8.03
N ASN A 325 3.09 -10.58 7.21
CA ASN A 325 2.14 -11.68 7.06
C ASN A 325 2.66 -12.67 6.01
N SER A 326 2.34 -13.95 6.17
CA SER A 326 2.54 -14.99 5.14
C SER A 326 1.19 -15.33 4.56
N ILE A 327 1.04 -15.17 3.23
CA ILE A 327 -0.25 -15.22 2.54
C ILE A 327 -0.12 -16.07 1.28
N THR A 328 -0.99 -17.06 1.15
CA THR A 328 -1.05 -17.93 -0.04
C THR A 328 -2.46 -18.48 -0.27
N ARG A 329 -2.73 -18.97 -1.49
CA ARG A 329 -4.01 -19.59 -1.87
C ARG A 329 -5.20 -18.66 -1.71
N VAL A 330 -5.01 -17.41 -2.12
CA VAL A 330 -6.01 -16.33 -2.15
C VAL A 330 -6.06 -15.77 -3.57
N ALA A 331 -7.11 -15.04 -3.93
CA ALA A 331 -7.15 -14.22 -5.13
C ALA A 331 -6.13 -13.09 -5.00
N ASP A 332 -6.43 -12.10 -4.16
CA ASP A 332 -5.51 -11.02 -3.83
C ASP A 332 -4.86 -11.23 -2.45
N GLY A 333 -3.56 -10.97 -2.37
CA GLY A 333 -2.82 -11.06 -1.10
C GLY A 333 -3.28 -10.02 -0.09
N ILE A 334 -3.17 -8.75 -0.46
CA ILE A 334 -3.56 -7.58 0.35
C ILE A 334 -4.21 -6.56 -0.58
N SER A 335 -5.37 -6.04 -0.20
CA SER A 335 -6.19 -5.23 -1.09
C SER A 335 -6.75 -3.97 -0.43
N THR A 336 -7.00 -2.97 -1.28
CA THR A 336 -7.85 -1.79 -1.06
C THR A 336 -7.50 -0.90 0.15
N PRO A 337 -6.26 -0.38 0.26
CA PRO A 337 -5.88 0.53 1.34
C PRO A 337 -6.64 1.87 1.29
N GLY A 338 -6.69 2.59 2.41
CA GLY A 338 -7.15 3.99 2.46
C GLY A 338 -6.00 4.99 2.31
N THR A 339 -6.05 6.08 3.08
CA THR A 339 -4.98 7.08 3.20
C THR A 339 -3.95 6.66 4.24
N ASN A 340 -2.67 6.94 3.98
CA ASN A 340 -1.57 6.77 4.93
C ASN A 340 -1.43 5.32 5.44
N VAL A 341 -1.31 4.35 4.53
CA VAL A 341 -1.21 2.93 4.87
C VAL A 341 0.19 2.40 4.56
N ASP A 342 0.74 1.62 5.49
CA ASP A 342 2.01 0.93 5.36
C ASP A 342 1.80 -0.57 5.11
N ILE A 343 2.40 -1.10 4.05
CA ILE A 343 2.35 -2.53 3.71
C ILE A 343 3.78 -3.02 3.50
N PHE A 344 4.32 -3.82 4.42
CA PHE A 344 5.73 -4.20 4.35
C PHE A 344 6.12 -5.56 4.95
N GLY A 345 7.25 -6.12 4.50
CA GLY A 345 7.78 -7.37 5.05
C GLY A 345 6.89 -8.59 4.80
N ASN A 346 5.81 -8.46 4.04
CA ASN A 346 4.90 -9.58 3.78
C ASN A 346 5.54 -10.56 2.79
N ASP A 347 5.22 -11.85 2.96
CA ASP A 347 5.57 -12.93 2.05
C ASP A 347 4.28 -13.44 1.39
N ILE A 348 4.08 -13.08 0.12
CA ILE A 348 2.85 -13.33 -0.62
C ILE A 348 3.18 -14.23 -1.81
N PHE A 349 2.52 -15.38 -1.91
CA PHE A 349 2.86 -16.35 -2.93
C PHE A 349 1.74 -17.28 -3.32
N ASP A 350 1.80 -17.76 -4.56
CA ASP A 350 0.79 -18.63 -5.15
C ASP A 350 -0.62 -18.01 -4.96
N THR A 351 -0.81 -16.81 -5.52
CA THR A 351 -2.11 -16.10 -5.55
C THR A 351 -2.75 -16.26 -6.92
N SER A 352 -4.08 -16.32 -7.00
CA SER A 352 -4.79 -16.49 -8.29
C SER A 352 -5.08 -15.17 -9.02
N ASP A 353 -5.01 -14.03 -8.34
CA ASP A 353 -5.06 -12.69 -8.93
C ASP A 353 -3.78 -11.92 -8.62
N ASP A 354 -3.89 -10.79 -7.91
CA ASP A 354 -2.78 -9.87 -7.72
C ASP A 354 -2.04 -10.13 -6.39
N GLY A 355 -0.75 -9.77 -6.33
CA GLY A 355 0.02 -9.87 -5.09
C GLY A 355 -0.47 -8.85 -4.05
N ILE A 356 -0.44 -7.57 -4.41
CA ILE A 356 -0.99 -6.46 -3.62
C ILE A 356 -1.83 -5.56 -4.52
N GLU A 357 -3.14 -5.58 -4.28
CA GLU A 357 -4.11 -4.77 -5.01
C GLU A 357 -4.29 -3.42 -4.29
N THR A 358 -3.51 -2.40 -4.68
CA THR A 358 -3.64 -1.06 -4.07
C THR A 358 -4.88 -0.28 -4.52
N ASP A 359 -5.81 -0.93 -5.22
CA ASP A 359 -7.01 -0.36 -5.83
C ASP A 359 -7.81 0.51 -4.89
N GLU A 360 -8.35 1.59 -5.44
CA GLU A 360 -9.07 2.64 -4.72
C GLU A 360 -8.24 3.37 -3.63
N GLY A 361 -6.95 3.06 -3.50
CA GLY A 361 -6.05 3.65 -2.52
C GLY A 361 -5.94 5.16 -2.63
N GLN A 362 -5.76 5.80 -1.47
CA GLN A 362 -5.74 7.27 -1.36
C GLN A 362 -4.30 7.77 -1.20
N THR A 363 -4.09 8.94 -0.59
CA THR A 363 -2.76 9.57 -0.51
C THR A 363 -1.81 8.80 0.41
N ASN A 364 -0.53 8.73 0.04
CA ASN A 364 0.55 8.17 0.87
C ASN A 364 0.35 6.69 1.26
N VAL A 365 -0.09 5.87 0.30
CA VAL A 365 0.02 4.40 0.41
C VAL A 365 1.47 4.01 0.16
N ARG A 366 2.07 3.24 1.09
CA ARG A 366 3.49 2.89 1.06
C ARG A 366 3.66 1.38 1.14
N VAL A 367 4.11 0.80 0.04
CA VAL A 367 4.36 -0.63 -0.14
C VAL A 367 5.87 -0.83 -0.20
N TRP A 368 6.49 -1.43 0.82
CA TRP A 368 7.93 -1.62 0.79
C TRP A 368 8.41 -2.94 1.36
N GLY A 369 9.55 -3.42 0.87
CA GLY A 369 10.20 -4.59 1.45
C GLY A 369 9.27 -5.81 1.52
N ASN A 370 8.37 -6.00 0.56
CA ASN A 370 7.55 -7.22 0.44
C ASN A 370 8.23 -8.19 -0.52
N ARG A 371 7.98 -9.50 -0.32
CA ARG A 371 8.30 -10.53 -1.30
C ARG A 371 7.01 -11.06 -1.89
N ILE A 372 6.88 -10.92 -3.21
CA ILE A 372 5.79 -11.49 -3.99
C ILE A 372 6.41 -12.51 -4.93
N HIS A 373 5.98 -13.77 -4.88
CA HIS A 373 6.43 -14.78 -5.83
C HIS A 373 5.28 -15.65 -6.30
N ASN A 374 5.07 -15.69 -7.62
CA ASN A 374 4.00 -16.44 -8.27
C ASN A 374 2.58 -15.89 -7.98
N ALA A 375 2.38 -14.58 -8.17
CA ALA A 375 1.05 -14.05 -8.44
C ALA A 375 0.65 -14.44 -9.87
N VAL A 376 -0.61 -14.86 -10.06
CA VAL A 376 -1.07 -15.35 -11.36
C VAL A 376 -1.38 -14.22 -12.31
N HIS A 377 -1.93 -13.09 -11.87
CA HIS A 377 -2.12 -11.95 -12.75
C HIS A 377 -0.99 -10.94 -12.56
N ASN A 378 -1.11 -10.00 -11.63
CA ASN A 378 -0.17 -8.90 -11.48
C ASN A 378 0.50 -8.88 -10.10
N ALA A 379 1.66 -8.24 -9.98
CA ALA A 379 2.24 -8.05 -8.65
C ALA A 379 1.56 -6.91 -7.89
N PHE A 380 1.32 -5.79 -8.58
CA PHE A 380 0.66 -4.60 -8.05
C PHE A 380 -0.46 -4.12 -8.97
N SER A 381 -1.57 -3.64 -8.40
CA SER A 381 -2.68 -3.05 -9.15
C SER A 381 -2.92 -1.56 -8.90
N PHE A 382 -3.25 -0.85 -9.99
CA PHE A 382 -3.63 0.56 -10.03
C PHE A 382 -5.00 0.73 -10.70
N GLN A 383 -6.08 0.43 -9.96
CA GLN A 383 -7.43 0.44 -10.52
C GLN A 383 -8.56 0.80 -9.51
N PRO A 384 -8.88 2.09 -9.35
CA PRO A 384 -8.07 3.27 -9.66
C PRO A 384 -7.15 3.66 -8.50
N GLN A 385 -6.04 4.32 -8.82
CA GLN A 385 -5.38 5.20 -7.87
C GLN A 385 -6.25 6.44 -7.64
N ILE A 386 -6.86 6.52 -6.46
CA ILE A 386 -7.73 7.65 -6.10
C ILE A 386 -6.89 8.82 -5.63
N GLY A 387 -5.95 8.59 -4.71
CA GLY A 387 -5.03 9.60 -4.19
C GLY A 387 -3.57 9.27 -4.47
N ALA A 388 -2.72 10.29 -4.41
CA ALA A 388 -1.31 10.18 -4.77
C ALA A 388 -0.41 10.97 -3.80
N PRO A 389 0.88 10.62 -3.64
CA PRO A 389 1.57 9.52 -4.32
C PRO A 389 1.38 8.17 -3.63
N TRP A 390 1.59 7.09 -4.41
CA TRP A 390 1.84 5.74 -3.90
C TRP A 390 3.32 5.39 -3.99
N TYR A 391 3.85 4.62 -3.04
CA TYR A 391 5.25 4.23 -2.97
C TYR A 391 5.41 2.73 -3.10
N PHE A 392 6.35 2.30 -3.93
CA PHE A 392 6.77 0.91 -4.10
C PHE A 392 8.29 0.89 -3.92
N ILE A 393 8.77 0.45 -2.75
CA ILE A 393 10.18 0.59 -2.38
C ILE A 393 10.79 -0.75 -1.93
N ARG A 394 11.94 -1.18 -2.46
CA ARG A 394 12.63 -2.39 -1.96
C ARG A 394 11.80 -3.69 -2.03
N ASN A 395 10.78 -3.76 -2.87
CA ASN A 395 10.02 -5.00 -3.04
C ASN A 395 10.82 -5.96 -3.94
N GLN A 396 10.78 -7.26 -3.60
CA GLN A 396 11.22 -8.33 -4.48
C GLN A 396 9.98 -8.99 -5.08
N VAL A 397 9.89 -8.97 -6.40
CA VAL A 397 8.75 -9.52 -7.13
C VAL A 397 9.23 -10.50 -8.18
N ILE A 398 8.62 -11.68 -8.20
CA ILE A 398 8.70 -12.64 -9.30
C ILE A 398 7.26 -12.89 -9.77
N ASN A 399 6.93 -12.35 -10.94
CA ASN A 399 5.63 -12.52 -11.61
C ASN A 399 5.81 -13.25 -12.94
N ASN A 400 4.77 -13.90 -13.47
CA ASN A 400 4.98 -14.79 -14.63
C ASN A 400 4.00 -14.60 -15.81
N LEU A 401 2.73 -14.24 -15.58
CA LEU A 401 1.70 -14.22 -16.63
C LEU A 401 1.37 -12.81 -17.15
N GLU A 402 0.92 -11.89 -16.29
CA GLU A 402 0.60 -10.50 -16.66
C GLU A 402 1.66 -9.50 -16.15
N ASP A 403 1.26 -8.30 -15.75
CA ASP A 403 2.19 -7.19 -15.55
C ASP A 403 2.74 -7.18 -14.12
N ILE A 404 3.97 -6.67 -13.95
CA ILE A 404 4.42 -6.30 -12.60
C ILE A 404 3.50 -5.21 -12.02
N ASN A 405 3.10 -4.24 -12.83
CA ASN A 405 2.21 -3.15 -12.44
C ASN A 405 1.02 -3.08 -13.42
N LYS A 406 -0.18 -3.38 -12.93
CA LYS A 406 -1.44 -3.30 -13.68
C LYS A 406 -1.95 -1.87 -13.72
N TYR A 407 -1.58 -1.12 -14.75
CA TYR A 407 -2.03 0.25 -14.92
C TYR A 407 -3.40 0.33 -15.62
N ARG A 408 -4.44 0.74 -14.88
CA ARG A 408 -5.79 0.94 -15.43
C ARG A 408 -6.28 2.37 -15.24
N GLN A 409 -6.17 2.90 -14.03
CA GLN A 409 -6.37 4.30 -13.74
C GLN A 409 -5.37 4.68 -12.64
N TRP A 410 -4.37 5.47 -12.99
CA TRP A 410 -3.22 5.79 -12.14
C TRP A 410 -2.97 7.29 -12.11
N ASP A 411 -2.15 7.73 -11.16
CA ASP A 411 -1.62 9.08 -11.05
C ASP A 411 -0.14 9.00 -10.63
N ARG A 412 0.32 9.75 -9.62
CA ARG A 412 1.73 9.72 -9.20
C ARG A 412 2.10 8.46 -8.41
N ALA A 413 3.13 7.75 -8.87
CA ALA A 413 3.80 6.71 -8.10
C ALA A 413 5.30 6.98 -7.92
N VAL A 414 5.90 6.42 -6.87
CA VAL A 414 7.32 6.48 -6.53
C VAL A 414 7.82 5.04 -6.42
N ILE A 415 8.63 4.61 -7.39
CA ILE A 415 9.06 3.22 -7.58
C ILE A 415 10.58 3.17 -7.41
N LEU A 416 11.06 2.74 -6.25
CA LEU A 416 12.47 2.85 -5.89
C LEU A 416 13.07 1.53 -5.42
N HIS A 417 14.28 1.19 -5.86
CA HIS A 417 15.00 0.03 -5.32
C HIS A 417 14.24 -1.30 -5.40
N ASN A 418 13.35 -1.54 -6.37
CA ASN A 418 12.67 -2.83 -6.45
C ASN A 418 13.47 -3.82 -7.31
N THR A 419 13.37 -5.11 -7.03
CA THR A 419 13.82 -6.16 -7.96
C THR A 419 12.60 -6.81 -8.57
N PHE A 420 12.31 -6.46 -9.81
CA PHE A 420 11.21 -6.99 -10.61
C PHE A 420 11.71 -8.04 -11.59
N VAL A 421 11.28 -9.27 -11.39
CA VAL A 421 11.57 -10.40 -12.29
C VAL A 421 10.28 -10.86 -12.93
N HIS A 422 10.33 -11.06 -14.24
CA HIS A 422 9.25 -11.68 -14.99
C HIS A 422 9.73 -12.84 -15.86
N TRP A 423 8.95 -13.91 -15.97
CA TRP A 423 9.30 -15.08 -16.79
C TRP A 423 9.55 -14.73 -18.27
N GLY A 424 8.71 -13.87 -18.83
CA GLY A 424 8.78 -13.34 -20.20
C GLY A 424 8.75 -11.81 -20.24
N ASP A 425 7.75 -11.23 -20.89
CA ASP A 425 7.56 -9.77 -20.98
C ASP A 425 7.11 -9.19 -19.62
N LEU A 426 7.79 -8.18 -19.09
CA LEU A 426 7.43 -7.58 -17.79
C LEU A 426 6.15 -6.72 -17.86
N THR A 427 5.82 -6.28 -19.08
CA THR A 427 4.61 -5.51 -19.37
C THR A 427 4.01 -6.01 -20.68
N THR A 428 2.82 -6.57 -20.60
CA THR A 428 1.95 -7.02 -21.69
C THR A 428 1.06 -5.90 -22.23
N GLY A 429 0.97 -4.79 -21.49
CA GLY A 429 0.18 -3.60 -21.77
C GLY A 429 0.59 -2.46 -20.82
N GLY A 430 0.09 -1.23 -20.99
CA GLY A 430 -0.04 -0.32 -19.84
C GLY A 430 1.22 0.34 -19.25
N ALA A 431 2.46 0.03 -19.66
CA ALA A 431 3.68 0.57 -19.02
C ALA A 431 3.80 2.11 -19.07
N HIS A 432 2.97 2.76 -19.89
CA HIS A 432 2.82 4.21 -19.86
C HIS A 432 2.31 4.78 -18.53
N GLY A 433 1.86 3.94 -17.59
CA GLY A 433 1.69 4.32 -16.19
C GLY A 433 2.97 4.87 -15.55
N LEU A 434 4.13 4.37 -15.98
CA LEU A 434 5.43 4.90 -15.58
C LEU A 434 5.63 6.35 -15.99
N LEU A 435 4.93 6.86 -17.01
CA LEU A 435 5.02 8.27 -17.41
C LEU A 435 4.51 9.24 -16.34
N MET A 436 3.79 8.76 -15.33
CA MET A 436 3.37 9.59 -14.19
C MET A 436 4.15 9.28 -12.92
N SER A 437 5.25 8.52 -13.03
CA SER A 437 6.00 7.99 -11.91
C SER A 437 7.39 8.61 -11.78
N ILE A 438 7.94 8.49 -10.57
CA ILE A 438 9.36 8.61 -10.29
C ILE A 438 9.91 7.19 -10.18
N SER A 439 10.79 6.76 -11.09
CA SER A 439 11.41 5.43 -11.08
C SER A 439 12.92 5.58 -10.96
N ARG A 440 13.52 4.98 -9.91
CA ARG A 440 14.98 4.95 -9.73
C ARG A 440 15.47 3.70 -9.02
N ASN A 441 16.66 3.27 -9.39
CA ASN A 441 17.39 2.20 -8.72
C ASN A 441 16.70 0.83 -8.75
N ASN A 442 15.75 0.60 -9.66
CA ASN A 442 15.07 -0.68 -9.79
C ASN A 442 15.88 -1.64 -10.68
N LEU A 443 15.64 -2.94 -10.54
CA LEU A 443 16.05 -3.97 -11.48
C LEU A 443 14.82 -4.51 -12.21
N TRP A 444 14.83 -4.45 -13.53
CA TRP A 444 13.78 -4.97 -14.41
C TRP A 444 14.35 -6.13 -15.22
N ILE A 445 14.00 -7.37 -14.84
CA ILE A 445 14.62 -8.59 -15.34
C ILE A 445 13.57 -9.48 -16.02
N SER A 446 13.83 -9.83 -17.28
CA SER A 446 13.10 -10.84 -18.04
C SER A 446 13.93 -12.13 -18.08
N VAL A 447 13.42 -13.21 -17.50
CA VAL A 447 14.15 -14.48 -17.36
C VAL A 447 14.46 -15.09 -18.73
N ASN A 448 13.46 -15.23 -19.60
CA ASN A 448 13.64 -15.79 -20.95
C ASN A 448 13.99 -14.75 -22.02
N GLY A 449 14.17 -13.48 -21.61
CA GLY A 449 14.24 -12.35 -22.50
C GLY A 449 12.87 -11.97 -23.05
N GLY A 450 12.62 -10.67 -23.11
CA GLY A 450 11.28 -10.15 -23.37
C GLY A 450 11.26 -8.65 -23.45
N GLN A 451 10.06 -8.12 -23.65
CA GLN A 451 9.77 -6.71 -23.56
C GLN A 451 9.78 -6.25 -22.11
N ILE A 452 10.53 -5.20 -21.80
CA ILE A 452 10.56 -4.59 -20.47
C ILE A 452 9.45 -3.55 -20.33
N TRP A 453 9.43 -2.56 -21.22
CA TRP A 453 8.41 -1.50 -21.21
C TRP A 453 7.70 -1.40 -22.56
N TRP A 454 6.38 -1.47 -22.51
CA TRP A 454 5.48 -1.26 -23.64
C TRP A 454 4.43 -0.19 -23.31
N GLY A 455 4.47 0.96 -23.99
CA GLY A 455 3.57 2.06 -23.65
C GLY A 455 3.24 3.04 -24.78
N PHE A 456 2.20 3.83 -24.53
CA PHE A 456 1.79 4.98 -25.35
C PHE A 456 1.51 6.17 -24.44
N GLY A 457 1.86 7.38 -24.85
CA GLY A 457 1.56 8.56 -24.04
C GLY A 457 2.50 9.72 -24.30
N THR A 458 2.50 10.70 -23.39
CA THR A 458 3.35 11.88 -23.47
C THR A 458 4.16 11.98 -22.20
N PHE A 459 5.45 12.26 -22.35
CA PHE A 459 6.31 12.65 -21.24
C PHE A 459 5.92 14.07 -20.82
N ASP A 460 5.55 14.26 -19.56
CA ASP A 460 5.22 15.57 -19.02
C ASP A 460 5.90 15.79 -17.65
N TRP A 461 5.49 16.84 -16.93
CA TRP A 461 6.07 17.21 -15.63
C TRP A 461 6.00 16.10 -14.57
N ARG A 462 5.24 15.03 -14.81
CA ARG A 462 5.13 13.88 -13.92
C ARG A 462 6.16 12.79 -14.17
N THR A 463 6.80 12.77 -15.34
CA THR A 463 7.72 11.70 -15.72
C THR A 463 9.13 11.96 -15.20
N ASP A 464 9.65 11.05 -14.39
CA ASP A 464 11.04 11.08 -13.88
C ASP A 464 11.57 9.64 -13.81
N LEU A 465 12.12 9.14 -14.92
CA LEU A 465 12.62 7.77 -15.05
C LEU A 465 14.13 7.80 -15.27
N ASP A 466 14.91 7.32 -14.31
CA ASP A 466 16.37 7.29 -14.43
C ASP A 466 17.04 6.30 -13.47
N HIS A 467 18.30 5.92 -13.73
CA HIS A 467 19.10 5.03 -12.87
C HIS A 467 18.50 3.64 -12.65
N ASP A 468 17.67 3.12 -13.56
CA ASP A 468 17.20 1.73 -13.46
C ASP A 468 18.16 0.75 -14.15
N GLY A 469 18.17 -0.50 -13.70
CA GLY A 469 18.93 -1.60 -14.27
C GLY A 469 18.02 -2.56 -15.03
N PHE A 470 18.46 -3.03 -16.19
CA PHE A 470 17.60 -3.77 -17.11
C PHE A 470 18.26 -5.05 -17.60
N ASP A 471 17.50 -6.15 -17.61
CA ASP A 471 17.83 -7.39 -18.32
C ASP A 471 16.62 -7.86 -19.15
N TRP A 472 16.81 -7.94 -20.46
CA TRP A 472 15.81 -8.29 -21.48
C TRP A 472 16.26 -9.50 -22.30
N GLY A 473 17.30 -10.21 -21.84
CA GLY A 473 17.93 -11.31 -22.58
C GLY A 473 18.27 -10.91 -24.01
N ASP A 474 17.92 -11.76 -24.97
CA ASP A 474 18.15 -11.55 -26.40
C ASP A 474 17.01 -10.81 -27.11
N SER A 475 16.07 -10.20 -26.37
CA SER A 475 14.95 -9.47 -26.97
C SER A 475 15.44 -8.34 -27.88
N THR A 476 14.89 -8.29 -29.09
CA THR A 476 15.12 -7.21 -30.05
C THR A 476 14.15 -6.05 -29.89
N ARG A 477 13.23 -6.14 -28.93
CA ARG A 477 12.18 -5.13 -28.69
C ARG A 477 11.98 -4.84 -27.18
N PRO A 478 13.05 -4.54 -26.42
CA PRO A 478 12.94 -4.36 -24.97
C PRO A 478 12.11 -3.15 -24.57
N PHE A 479 12.16 -2.08 -25.37
CA PHE A 479 11.40 -0.86 -25.11
C PHE A 479 10.59 -0.49 -26.34
N PHE A 480 9.30 -0.23 -26.13
CA PHE A 480 8.40 0.28 -27.16
C PHE A 480 7.62 1.46 -26.62
N PHE A 481 7.72 2.60 -27.29
CA PHE A 481 6.93 3.79 -26.97
C PHE A 481 6.42 4.48 -28.23
N ASN A 482 5.13 4.81 -28.25
CA ASN A 482 4.47 5.58 -29.32
C ASN A 482 4.78 5.06 -30.75
N GLY A 483 4.70 3.74 -30.95
CA GLY A 483 4.98 3.15 -32.27
C GLY A 483 6.46 2.94 -32.58
N THR A 484 7.37 3.42 -31.73
CA THR A 484 8.82 3.29 -31.90
C THR A 484 9.36 2.19 -31.01
N THR A 485 10.16 1.29 -31.60
CA THR A 485 10.94 0.29 -30.85
C THR A 485 12.35 0.80 -30.63
N TYR A 486 12.82 0.76 -29.39
CA TYR A 486 14.19 1.06 -29.02
C TYR A 486 14.88 -0.24 -28.60
N THR A 487 15.95 -0.60 -29.29
CA THR A 487 16.61 -1.90 -29.14
C THR A 487 17.74 -1.88 -28.10
N SER A 488 18.04 -0.71 -27.55
CA SER A 488 19.06 -0.49 -26.51
C SER A 488 18.67 0.68 -25.62
N LEU A 489 19.25 0.74 -24.40
CA LEU A 489 19.13 1.90 -23.52
C LEU A 489 19.64 3.19 -24.17
N GLU A 490 20.75 3.12 -24.93
CA GLU A 490 21.26 4.28 -25.67
C GLU A 490 20.21 4.84 -26.64
N SER A 491 19.58 3.97 -27.43
CA SER A 491 18.55 4.41 -28.38
C SER A 491 17.29 4.93 -27.68
N PHE A 492 16.91 4.30 -26.56
CA PHE A 492 15.78 4.72 -25.76
C PHE A 492 16.03 6.11 -25.16
N SER A 493 17.15 6.29 -24.48
CA SER A 493 17.53 7.55 -23.86
C SER A 493 17.69 8.68 -24.87
N ALA A 494 18.33 8.43 -26.02
CA ALA A 494 18.43 9.42 -27.09
C ALA A 494 17.06 9.81 -27.68
N GLY A 495 16.10 8.86 -27.71
CA GLY A 495 14.77 9.07 -28.27
C GLY A 495 13.77 9.72 -27.31
N THR A 496 13.93 9.51 -25.99
CA THR A 496 12.94 9.92 -24.98
C THR A 496 13.47 10.92 -23.95
N GLY A 497 14.80 11.01 -23.80
CA GLY A 497 15.45 11.76 -22.72
C GLY A 497 15.36 11.10 -21.35
N GLN A 498 14.81 9.89 -21.24
CA GLN A 498 14.69 9.12 -20.00
C GLN A 498 15.85 8.12 -19.86
N GLU A 499 16.05 7.57 -18.66
CA GLU A 499 17.08 6.55 -18.38
C GLU A 499 18.47 6.94 -18.88
N ALA A 500 18.86 8.21 -18.68
CA ALA A 500 20.18 8.72 -19.06
C ALA A 500 21.32 8.04 -18.31
N ASN A 501 21.03 7.55 -17.10
CA ASN A 501 21.94 6.80 -16.23
C ASN A 501 21.51 5.34 -16.06
N GLY A 502 20.53 4.87 -16.84
CA GLY A 502 20.09 3.48 -16.81
C GLY A 502 21.18 2.53 -17.31
N ILE A 503 21.26 1.33 -16.74
CA ILE A 503 22.32 0.36 -17.08
C ILE A 503 21.77 -0.99 -17.55
N ARG A 504 22.55 -1.65 -18.40
CA ARG A 504 22.31 -3.04 -18.80
C ARG A 504 22.99 -3.98 -17.82
N ILE A 505 22.24 -4.96 -17.32
CA ILE A 505 22.78 -6.09 -16.53
C ILE A 505 22.43 -7.42 -17.19
N SER A 506 22.92 -8.52 -16.63
CA SER A 506 22.53 -9.89 -16.99
C SER A 506 22.28 -10.66 -15.69
N HIS A 507 21.07 -11.18 -15.51
CA HIS A 507 20.73 -11.93 -14.30
C HIS A 507 21.54 -13.22 -14.20
N GLN A 508 21.96 -13.83 -15.31
CA GLN A 508 22.77 -15.05 -15.27
C GLN A 508 24.12 -14.84 -14.58
N THR A 509 24.68 -13.62 -14.64
CA THR A 509 25.92 -13.26 -13.94
C THR A 509 25.66 -12.53 -12.63
N CYS A 510 24.65 -11.66 -12.58
CA CYS A 510 24.31 -10.86 -11.42
C CYS A 510 23.55 -11.62 -10.33
N ILE A 511 22.72 -12.60 -10.68
CA ILE A 511 21.89 -13.37 -9.74
C ILE A 511 21.92 -14.86 -10.15
N PRO A 512 23.11 -15.51 -10.13
CA PRO A 512 23.29 -16.87 -10.66
C PRO A 512 22.51 -17.95 -9.90
N THR A 513 22.00 -17.63 -8.72
CA THR A 513 21.19 -18.51 -7.88
C THR A 513 19.69 -18.34 -8.08
N MET A 514 19.26 -17.47 -9.00
CA MET A 514 17.85 -17.23 -9.28
C MET A 514 17.19 -18.52 -9.80
N ASP A 515 16.11 -18.94 -9.15
CA ASP A 515 15.34 -20.14 -9.46
C ASP A 515 13.89 -19.76 -9.82
N VAL A 516 13.66 -19.49 -11.10
CA VAL A 516 12.32 -19.33 -11.67
C VAL A 516 12.10 -20.54 -12.58
N PRO A 517 11.47 -21.61 -12.11
CA PRO A 517 11.49 -22.91 -12.80
C PRO A 517 10.56 -22.98 -14.03
N GLY A 518 9.60 -22.06 -14.13
CA GLY A 518 8.62 -22.04 -15.22
C GLY A 518 7.62 -20.90 -15.08
N ASP A 519 6.73 -20.80 -16.06
CA ASP A 519 5.60 -19.87 -16.07
C ASP A 519 4.56 -20.23 -14.98
N SER A 520 3.75 -19.27 -14.56
CA SER A 520 2.60 -19.51 -13.68
C SER A 520 1.66 -20.56 -14.29
N PRO A 521 1.10 -21.49 -13.50
CA PRO A 521 1.10 -21.54 -12.03
C PRO A 521 2.26 -22.35 -11.43
N THR A 522 3.40 -22.48 -12.13
CA THR A 522 4.57 -23.17 -11.56
C THR A 522 5.07 -22.42 -10.34
N THR A 523 4.95 -23.05 -9.16
CA THR A 523 5.43 -22.48 -7.90
C THR A 523 6.89 -22.07 -8.01
N VAL A 524 7.15 -20.82 -7.66
CA VAL A 524 8.50 -20.27 -7.51
C VAL A 524 8.92 -20.46 -6.05
N PRO A 525 10.04 -21.13 -5.75
CA PRO A 525 10.46 -21.33 -4.37
C PRO A 525 10.85 -19.98 -3.72
N PRO A 526 10.60 -19.83 -2.40
CA PRO A 526 11.01 -18.64 -1.67
C PRO A 526 12.54 -18.51 -1.72
N GLN A 527 13.01 -17.36 -2.17
CA GLN A 527 14.43 -17.09 -2.38
C GLN A 527 14.75 -15.60 -2.18
N TYR A 528 16.03 -15.29 -2.05
CA TYR A 528 16.54 -13.93 -2.09
C TYR A 528 17.32 -13.72 -3.39
N LEU A 529 16.97 -12.67 -4.13
CA LEU A 529 17.60 -12.27 -5.38
C LEU A 529 18.78 -11.32 -5.12
N THR A 530 19.81 -11.83 -4.43
CA THR A 530 21.00 -11.05 -4.05
C THR A 530 21.98 -10.91 -5.20
N LEU A 531 22.60 -9.74 -5.32
CA LEU A 531 23.64 -9.47 -6.32
C LEU A 531 24.93 -10.27 -6.02
N ALA A 532 25.45 -10.92 -7.04
CA ALA A 532 26.76 -11.55 -7.02
C ALA A 532 27.89 -10.53 -7.17
N ALA A 533 29.06 -10.86 -6.62
CA ALA A 533 30.24 -10.02 -6.74
C ALA A 533 30.59 -9.73 -8.20
N GLY A 534 30.84 -8.45 -8.50
CA GLY A 534 31.15 -7.98 -9.86
C GLY A 534 29.92 -7.70 -10.73
N CYS A 535 28.70 -7.84 -10.20
CA CYS A 535 27.51 -7.36 -10.89
C CYS A 535 27.59 -5.83 -11.11
N PRO A 536 27.30 -5.31 -12.33
CA PRO A 536 27.29 -3.87 -12.59
C PRO A 536 26.22 -3.08 -11.83
N ALA A 537 25.24 -3.75 -11.22
CA ALA A 537 24.23 -3.12 -10.37
C ALA A 537 24.75 -2.74 -8.98
N ILE A 538 25.94 -3.20 -8.59
CA ILE A 538 26.59 -2.78 -7.35
C ILE A 538 27.15 -1.38 -7.54
N ASP A 539 26.98 -0.49 -6.56
CA ASP A 539 27.49 0.89 -6.59
C ASP A 539 26.99 1.73 -7.79
N ALA A 540 25.77 1.48 -8.28
CA ALA A 540 25.26 2.08 -9.51
C ALA A 540 24.00 2.96 -9.34
N GLY A 541 23.41 2.99 -8.15
CA GLY A 541 22.18 3.71 -7.86
C GLY A 541 22.37 5.20 -7.57
N ALA A 542 21.30 5.96 -7.76
CA ALA A 542 21.18 7.32 -7.28
C ALA A 542 21.10 7.36 -5.75
N ILE A 543 21.72 8.37 -5.13
CA ILE A 543 21.56 8.66 -3.70
C ILE A 543 20.17 9.28 -3.49
N LEU A 544 19.36 8.64 -2.66
CA LEU A 544 17.98 9.01 -2.37
C LEU A 544 17.86 9.24 -0.85
N PRO A 545 17.93 10.52 -0.41
CA PRO A 545 17.89 10.83 1.02
C PRO A 545 16.72 10.18 1.73
N ASN A 546 16.95 9.68 2.95
CA ASN A 546 15.99 8.92 3.76
C ASN A 546 15.68 7.50 3.24
N ILE A 547 15.97 7.16 1.98
CA ILE A 547 15.63 5.84 1.39
C ILE A 547 16.80 4.87 1.41
N ASN A 548 18.01 5.38 1.16
CA ASN A 548 19.19 4.54 1.02
C ASN A 548 20.43 5.08 1.74
N ASP A 549 20.26 5.96 2.75
CA ASP A 549 21.38 6.64 3.45
C ASP A 549 22.48 5.70 4.00
N GLY A 550 22.16 4.43 4.29
CA GLY A 550 23.09 3.40 4.80
C GLY A 550 23.70 2.48 3.75
N PHE A 551 23.85 2.91 2.50
CA PHE A 551 24.52 2.11 1.46
C PHE A 551 26.01 1.89 1.75
N ARG A 552 26.62 0.88 1.11
CA ARG A 552 28.05 0.59 1.18
C ARG A 552 28.72 0.96 -0.13
N GLY A 553 30.03 1.21 -0.09
CA GLY A 553 30.80 1.54 -1.29
C GLY A 553 30.68 3.02 -1.69
N SER A 554 30.60 3.27 -2.99
CA SER A 554 30.54 4.62 -3.57
C SER A 554 29.13 5.10 -3.90
N ALA A 555 28.16 4.20 -4.03
CA ALA A 555 26.75 4.53 -4.26
C ALA A 555 25.84 3.36 -3.84
N PRO A 556 24.53 3.57 -3.66
CA PRO A 556 23.58 2.48 -3.43
C PRO A 556 23.59 1.44 -4.54
N ASP A 557 23.32 0.18 -4.21
CA ASP A 557 23.09 -0.85 -5.22
C ASP A 557 21.70 -0.72 -5.85
N LEU A 558 21.56 -1.10 -7.13
CA LEU A 558 20.24 -1.24 -7.74
C LEU A 558 19.51 -2.47 -7.19
N GLY A 559 18.20 -2.40 -7.13
CA GLY A 559 17.33 -3.47 -6.66
C GLY A 559 17.04 -3.44 -5.17
N ALA A 560 16.35 -4.49 -4.70
CA ALA A 560 15.80 -4.59 -3.35
C ALA A 560 16.84 -4.63 -2.25
N TYR A 561 18.01 -5.22 -2.52
CA TYR A 561 19.02 -5.52 -1.51
C TYR A 561 20.35 -4.87 -1.81
N GLU A 562 20.92 -4.27 -0.78
CA GLU A 562 22.30 -3.84 -0.77
C GLU A 562 23.23 -5.04 -0.53
N ALA A 563 24.25 -5.21 -1.37
CA ALA A 563 25.18 -6.31 -1.30
C ALA A 563 25.94 -6.31 0.04
N GLY A 564 25.94 -7.46 0.70
CA GLY A 564 26.63 -7.64 1.99
C GLY A 564 25.92 -7.02 3.19
N ARG A 565 24.71 -6.48 3.04
CA ARG A 565 23.84 -6.10 4.17
C ARG A 565 22.98 -7.29 4.62
N ARG A 566 22.39 -7.16 5.81
CA ARG A 566 21.43 -8.15 6.34
C ARG A 566 20.20 -8.17 5.42
N LEU A 567 19.74 -9.37 5.10
CA LEU A 567 18.52 -9.55 4.31
C LEU A 567 17.28 -9.30 5.19
N PRO A 568 16.21 -8.73 4.63
CA PRO A 568 14.99 -8.49 5.39
C PRO A 568 14.31 -9.80 5.77
N THR A 569 13.49 -9.78 6.82
CA THR A 569 12.62 -10.90 7.18
C THR A 569 11.31 -10.80 6.43
N TYR A 570 10.97 -11.81 5.63
CA TYR A 570 9.66 -11.94 4.98
C TYR A 570 8.74 -12.85 5.78
N GLY A 571 7.46 -12.48 5.89
CA GLY A 571 6.46 -13.23 6.61
C GLY A 571 6.65 -13.18 8.13
N PRO A 572 5.94 -14.04 8.90
CA PRO A 572 5.86 -13.92 10.34
C PRO A 572 7.22 -13.98 11.02
N ARG A 573 7.54 -12.93 11.79
CA ARG A 573 8.77 -12.87 12.57
C ARG A 573 8.73 -13.89 13.71
N PRO A 574 9.88 -14.39 14.20
CA PRO A 574 9.90 -15.30 15.35
C PRO A 574 9.30 -14.66 16.60
N ASN A 575 8.82 -15.47 17.55
CA ASN A 575 8.46 -14.97 18.88
C ASN A 575 9.75 -14.49 19.56
N ALA A 576 9.79 -13.24 20.01
CA ALA A 576 10.91 -12.72 20.79
C ALA A 576 10.99 -13.49 22.13
N SER A 577 11.72 -14.60 22.14
CA SER A 577 12.04 -15.35 23.36
C SER A 577 13.27 -14.72 24.03
N GLY A 578 13.16 -13.46 24.43
CA GLY A 578 14.22 -12.72 25.12
C GLY A 578 15.45 -12.40 24.25
N GLU A 579 15.81 -11.12 24.21
CA GLU A 579 17.04 -10.61 23.58
C GLU A 579 17.13 -10.87 22.07
N ASP A 580 16.44 -10.06 21.29
CA ASP A 580 17.01 -9.34 20.14
C ASP A 580 15.96 -8.29 19.75
N ASP A 581 16.32 -7.03 19.95
CA ASP A 581 15.49 -5.88 19.62
C ASP A 581 15.15 -5.88 18.13
N ASP A 582 13.89 -5.55 17.81
CA ASP A 582 13.38 -5.27 16.47
C ASP A 582 14.13 -4.05 15.88
N ASP A 583 15.37 -4.27 15.45
CA ASP A 583 16.16 -3.33 14.67
C ASP A 583 15.83 -3.54 13.18
N ASP A 584 14.55 -3.47 12.83
CA ASP A 584 14.09 -3.38 11.43
C ASP A 584 14.04 -1.91 10.95
N GLY A 585 14.62 -0.99 11.75
CA GLY A 585 14.98 0.35 11.32
C GLY A 585 16.43 0.36 10.82
N ASP A 586 16.64 0.39 9.50
CA ASP A 586 17.94 0.65 8.87
C ASP A 586 18.53 2.00 9.34
N ASN A 587 19.20 2.02 10.49
CA ASN A 587 20.14 3.04 10.90
C ASN A 587 21.47 2.38 11.25
N ASP A 588 22.25 2.12 10.20
CA ASP A 588 23.70 2.37 10.21
C ASP A 588 24.23 2.55 8.79
#